data_AF-A0A537MLU9-F1
#
_entry.id   AF-A0A537MLU9-F1
#
_cell.length_a   1.000
_cell.length_b   1.000
_cell.length_c   1.000
_cell.angle_alpha   90.00
_cell.angle_beta   90.00
_cell.angle_gamma   90.00
#
_symmetry.space_group_name_H-M   'P 1'
#
loop_
_entity.id
_entity.type
_entity.pdbx_description
1 polymer ?
#
loop_
_entity_poly.entity_id
_entity_poly.type
_entity_poly.pdbx_seq_one_letter_code
_entity_poly.pdbx_strand_id
1 'polypeptide(L)'
;MVVFRTGEGTKLQLAVMVRVAFEVDDWDAATGVGWSVVIKGVAEEITSGIDPFAMALRSRRVVPLAPGVREYWIAVYPSEITGRRFGRV
;
A
#
# COMPACT_ATOMS: atom_id res chain seq x y z
N MET A 1 3.89 3.26 7.75
CA MET A 1 3.82 1.94 7.08
C MET A 1 2.51 1.86 6.34
N VAL A 2 2.49 1.16 5.20
CA VAL A 2 1.25 0.84 4.46
C VAL A 2 1.03 -0.65 4.55
N VAL A 3 -0.20 -1.09 4.76
CA VAL A 3 -0.59 -2.50 4.69
C VAL A 3 -1.75 -2.66 3.72
N PHE A 4 -1.66 -3.63 2.83
CA PHE A 4 -2.74 -3.94 1.88
C PHE A 4 -2.83 -5.44 1.61
N ARG A 5 -3.93 -5.84 0.98
CA ARG A 5 -4.18 -7.22 0.59
C ARG A 5 -4.16 -7.37 -0.92
N THR A 6 -3.51 -8.43 -1.41
CA THR A 6 -3.44 -8.75 -2.85
C THR A 6 -3.73 -10.24 -3.08
N GLY A 7 -4.01 -10.60 -4.33
CA GLY A 7 -4.07 -12.00 -4.78
C GLY A 7 -2.72 -12.45 -5.33
N GLU A 8 -2.65 -13.71 -5.76
CA GLU A 8 -1.49 -14.23 -6.51
C GLU A 8 -1.23 -13.42 -7.78
N GLY A 9 0.02 -13.45 -8.25
CA GLY A 9 0.41 -12.88 -9.53
C GLY A 9 1.80 -12.26 -9.51
N THR A 10 2.21 -11.77 -10.67
CA THR A 10 3.58 -11.30 -10.93
C THR A 10 3.98 -10.13 -10.02
N LYS A 11 3.03 -9.26 -9.65
CA LYS A 11 3.30 -8.14 -8.71
C LYS A 11 3.67 -8.64 -7.32
N LEU A 12 3.05 -9.71 -6.83
CA LEU A 12 3.41 -10.30 -5.55
C LEU A 12 4.81 -10.92 -5.63
N GLN A 13 5.05 -11.75 -6.66
CA GLN A 13 6.33 -12.45 -6.86
C GLN A 13 7.53 -11.50 -6.97
N LEU A 14 7.33 -10.30 -7.53
CA LEU A 14 8.39 -9.33 -7.74
C LEU A 14 8.53 -8.27 -6.63
N ALA A 15 7.58 -8.17 -5.69
CA ALA A 15 7.55 -7.06 -4.72
C ALA A 15 8.10 -7.42 -3.33
N VAL A 16 8.30 -8.70 -3.03
CA VAL A 16 8.71 -9.13 -1.68
C VAL A 16 10.22 -9.03 -1.50
N MET A 17 10.66 -8.47 -0.38
CA MET A 17 12.08 -8.23 -0.02
C MET A 17 12.84 -7.30 -0.98
N VAL A 18 12.13 -6.49 -1.76
CA VAL A 18 12.73 -5.48 -2.66
C VAL A 18 12.20 -4.08 -2.38
N ARG A 19 12.88 -3.08 -2.96
CA ARG A 19 12.43 -1.69 -2.92
C ARG A 19 11.19 -1.53 -3.79
N VAL A 20 10.13 -0.97 -3.22
CA VAL A 20 8.88 -0.67 -3.90
C VAL A 20 8.50 0.80 -3.75
N ALA A 21 7.62 1.25 -4.63
CA ALA A 21 6.87 2.49 -4.46
C ALA A 21 5.38 2.16 -4.34
N PHE A 22 4.72 2.69 -3.32
CA PHE A 22 3.27 2.69 -3.14
C PHE A 22 2.76 4.11 -3.39
N GLU A 23 1.66 4.24 -4.10
CA GLU A 23 1.11 5.54 -4.47
C GLU A 23 -0.41 5.54 -4.25
N VAL A 24 -0.91 6.70 -3.83
CA VAL A 24 -2.34 6.99 -3.69
C VAL A 24 -2.58 8.46 -3.99
N ASP A 25 -3.63 8.73 -4.74
CA ASP A 25 -4.02 10.04 -5.21
C ASP A 25 -5.54 10.24 -5.13
N ASP A 26 -5.98 11.49 -5.22
CA ASP A 26 -7.38 11.83 -5.43
C ASP A 26 -7.53 13.22 -6.10
N TRP A 27 -8.69 13.47 -6.69
CA TRP A 27 -9.06 14.73 -7.34
C TRP A 27 -10.49 15.15 -7.00
N ASP A 28 -10.63 16.34 -6.43
CA ASP A 28 -11.93 16.96 -6.17
C ASP A 28 -12.34 17.86 -7.34
N ALA A 29 -13.35 17.41 -8.09
CA ALA A 29 -13.89 18.14 -9.24
C ALA A 29 -14.61 19.45 -8.86
N ALA A 30 -15.14 19.59 -7.65
CA ALA A 30 -15.84 20.80 -7.23
C ALA A 30 -14.86 21.92 -6.88
N THR A 31 -13.74 21.59 -6.23
CA THR A 31 -12.72 22.57 -5.84
C THR A 31 -11.60 22.71 -6.88
N GLY A 32 -11.47 21.76 -7.80
CA GLY A 32 -10.38 21.73 -8.77
C GLY A 32 -9.02 21.48 -8.12
N VAL A 33 -9.00 20.74 -7.01
CA VAL A 33 -7.81 20.42 -6.22
C VAL A 33 -7.53 18.93 -6.30
N GLY A 34 -6.28 18.60 -6.61
CA GLY A 34 -5.74 17.25 -6.57
C GLY A 34 -4.59 17.11 -5.59
N TRP A 35 -4.35 15.87 -5.19
CA TRP A 35 -3.19 15.51 -4.40
C TRP A 35 -2.70 14.11 -4.76
N SER A 36 -1.43 13.85 -4.49
CA SER A 36 -0.80 12.55 -4.64
C SER A 36 0.19 12.33 -3.51
N VAL A 37 0.27 11.11 -2.98
CA VAL A 37 1.26 10.67 -2.00
C VAL A 37 2.02 9.48 -2.55
N VAL A 38 3.36 9.58 -2.55
CA VAL A 38 4.25 8.47 -2.93
C VAL A 38 5.08 8.05 -1.74
N ILE A 39 5.08 6.75 -1.47
CA ILE A 39 5.82 6.11 -0.40
C ILE A 39 6.84 5.17 -1.03
N LYS A 40 8.13 5.38 -0.76
CA LYS A 40 9.18 4.43 -1.14
C LYS A 40 9.62 3.66 0.10
N GLY A 41 9.85 2.37 -0.06
CA GLY A 41 10.18 1.50 1.07
C GLY A 41 10.55 0.09 0.66
N VAL A 42 10.66 -0.79 1.64
CA VAL A 42 10.80 -2.23 1.43
C VAL A 42 9.46 -2.89 1.68
N ALA A 43 9.03 -3.77 0.78
CA ALA A 43 7.83 -4.58 0.97
C ALA A 43 8.18 -5.96 1.55
N GLU A 44 7.40 -6.40 2.52
CA GLU A 44 7.46 -7.73 3.09
C GLU A 44 6.09 -8.40 2.96
N GLU A 45 6.09 -9.68 2.60
CA GLU A 45 4.91 -10.50 2.71
C GLU A 45 4.78 -11.02 4.14
N ILE A 46 3.72 -10.60 4.83
CA ILE A 46 3.48 -10.92 6.24
C ILE A 46 2.34 -11.92 6.42
N THR A 47 1.87 -12.57 5.35
CA THR A 47 0.69 -13.46 5.34
C THR A 47 0.75 -14.51 6.45
N SER A 48 1.90 -15.16 6.62
CA SER A 48 2.17 -16.18 7.63
C SER A 48 3.03 -15.68 8.80
N GLY A 49 3.36 -14.38 8.85
CA GLY A 49 4.26 -13.81 9.86
C GLY A 49 3.70 -13.95 11.28
N ILE A 50 4.46 -14.59 12.17
CA ILE A 50 4.05 -14.89 13.56
C ILE A 50 4.61 -13.90 14.57
N ASP A 51 5.46 -12.96 14.15
CA ASP A 51 5.94 -11.93 15.04
C ASP A 51 4.79 -10.99 15.45
N PRO A 52 4.88 -10.33 16.63
CA PRO A 52 3.80 -9.48 17.13
C PRO A 52 3.40 -8.35 16.18
N PHE A 53 4.32 -7.87 15.35
CA PHE A 53 4.08 -6.77 14.43
C PHE A 53 3.25 -7.23 13.23
N ALA A 54 3.63 -8.34 12.58
CA ALA A 54 2.83 -8.96 11.52
C ALA A 54 1.42 -9.33 11.99
N MET A 55 1.29 -9.88 13.21
CA MET A 55 -0.01 -10.18 13.81
C MET A 55 -0.87 -8.92 14.04
N ALA A 56 -0.27 -7.85 14.56
CA ALA A 56 -0.95 -6.58 14.79
C ALA A 56 -1.38 -5.87 13.49
N LEU A 57 -0.66 -6.08 12.39
CA LEU A 57 -1.06 -5.59 11.07
C LEU A 57 -2.18 -6.41 10.45
N ARG A 58 -2.12 -7.75 10.55
CA ARG A 58 -3.17 -8.65 10.04
C ARG A 58 -4.48 -8.56 10.82
N SER A 59 -4.49 -8.00 12.03
CA SER A 59 -5.71 -7.74 12.79
C SER A 59 -6.48 -6.48 12.35
N ARG A 60 -5.91 -5.67 11.44
CA ARG A 60 -6.57 -4.47 10.90
C ARG A 60 -7.67 -4.83 9.90
N ARG A 61 -8.73 -4.03 9.85
CA ARG A 61 -9.81 -4.21 8.86
C ARG A 61 -9.38 -3.67 7.50
N VAL A 62 -8.72 -4.50 6.71
CA VAL A 62 -8.37 -4.22 5.31
C VAL A 62 -9.30 -5.02 4.38
N VAL A 63 -10.18 -4.31 3.70
CA VAL A 63 -11.12 -4.91 2.72
C VAL A 63 -10.61 -4.56 1.31
N PRO A 64 -10.17 -5.55 0.52
CA PRO A 64 -9.79 -5.31 -0.86
C PRO A 64 -10.98 -4.82 -1.68
N LEU A 65 -10.78 -3.76 -2.46
CA LEU A 65 -11.80 -3.27 -3.40
C LEU A 65 -11.88 -4.13 -4.67
N ALA A 66 -10.74 -4.68 -5.11
CA ALA A 66 -10.68 -5.52 -6.29
C ALA A 66 -11.33 -6.89 -6.02
N PRO A 67 -12.09 -7.45 -6.98
CA PRO A 67 -12.75 -8.74 -6.82
C PRO A 67 -11.74 -9.89 -6.72
N GLY A 68 -12.23 -11.07 -6.31
CA GLY A 68 -11.45 -12.30 -6.23
C GLY A 68 -10.79 -12.55 -4.87
N VAL A 69 -10.06 -13.66 -4.77
CA VAL A 69 -9.33 -14.05 -3.55
C VAL A 69 -8.10 -13.16 -3.38
N ARG A 70 -7.98 -12.52 -2.21
CA ARG A 70 -6.92 -11.56 -1.87
C ARG A 70 -6.33 -11.89 -0.50
N GLU A 71 -5.75 -13.07 -0.36
CA GLU A 71 -5.33 -13.62 0.95
C GLU A 71 -3.95 -13.14 1.39
N TYR A 72 -3.13 -12.62 0.48
CA TYR A 72 -1.77 -12.20 0.79
C TYR A 72 -1.75 -10.82 1.44
N TRP A 73 -1.00 -10.72 2.53
CA TRP A 73 -0.80 -9.48 3.27
C TRP A 73 0.58 -8.92 2.98
N ILE A 74 0.61 -7.68 2.48
CA ILE A 74 1.86 -6.96 2.19
C ILE A 74 1.97 -5.78 3.13
N ALA A 75 3.12 -5.66 3.79
CA ALA A 75 3.51 -4.49 4.56
C ALA A 75 4.63 -3.75 3.82
N VAL A 76 4.47 -2.44 3.64
CA VAL A 76 5.52 -1.55 3.11
C VAL A 76 6.08 -0.70 4.24
N TYR A 77 7.36 -0.90 4.53
CA TYR A 77 8.12 -0.15 5.52
C TYR A 77 8.76 1.07 4.83
N PRO A 78 8.27 2.29 5.11
CA PRO A 78 8.66 3.46 4.37
C PRO A 78 10.09 3.89 4.74
N SER A 79 10.89 4.19 3.73
CA SER A 79 12.14 4.96 3.86
C SER A 79 11.96 6.42 3.46
N GLU A 80 10.97 6.72 2.63
CA GLU A 80 10.64 8.08 2.18
C GLU A 80 9.13 8.20 1.96
N ILE A 81 8.55 9.32 2.36
CA ILE A 81 7.16 9.69 2.09
C ILE A 81 7.15 11.10 1.50
N THR A 82 6.57 11.25 0.32
CA THR A 82 6.43 12.55 -0.35
C THR A 82 4.97 12.80 -0.69
N GLY A 83 4.55 14.06 -0.67
CA GLY A 83 3.21 14.48 -1.05
C GLY A 83 3.27 15.70 -1.95
N ARG A 84 2.34 15.77 -2.90
CA ARG A 84 2.10 16.96 -3.73
C ARG A 84 0.63 17.32 -3.68
N ARG A 85 0.36 18.61 -3.64
CA ARG A 85 -0.97 19.18 -3.84
C ARG A 85 -0.90 20.12 -5.05
N PHE A 86 -1.88 20.03 -5.92
CA PHE A 86 -1.95 20.84 -7.13
C PHE A 86 -3.40 21.25 -7.40
N GLY A 87 -3.60 22.36 -8.10
CA GLY A 87 -4.91 22.91 -8.41
C GLY A 87 -4.74 24.15 -9.26
N ARG A 88 -5.85 24.74 -9.73
CA ARG A 88 -5.76 26.02 -10.43
C ARG A 88 -5.29 27.11 -9.47
N VAL A 89 -4.30 27.89 -9.91
CA VAL A 89 -3.89 29.16 -9.31
C VAL A 89 -4.88 30.23 -9.74
#